data_AF-A0A6B0XLY8-F1
#
_entry.id   AF-A0A6B0XLY8-F1
#
_cell.length_a   1.000
_cell.length_b   1.000
_cell.length_c   1.000
_cell.angle_alpha   90.00
_cell.angle_beta   90.00
_cell.angle_gamma   90.00
#
_symmetry.space_group_name_H-M   'P 1'
#
loop_
_entity.id
_entity.type
_entity.pdbx_description
1 polymer ?
#
loop_
_entity_poly.entity_id
_entity_poly.type
_entity_poly.pdbx_seq_one_letter_code
_entity_poly.pdbx_strand_id
1 'polypeptide(L)'
;MRRSLLLAVLAALAGLGAGARAQEPAGSCTGDGTTLCLNEDRFRVAVRWENAAGESGDGQAAQLTGDTGYFWFFSENNVEVVIKVLNGCGIGDGAYWVFIGGLTDLGVEVEVEDVEAAETKTYVNELGTLFVPVSDTAAFLTCP
;
A
#
# COMPACT_ATOMS: atom_id res chain seq x y z
N MET A 1 54.86 -17.82 25.79
CA MET A 1 55.06 -17.80 24.32
C MET A 1 53.70 -17.68 23.65
N ARG A 2 53.57 -16.78 22.65
CA ARG A 2 52.46 -16.56 21.69
C ARG A 2 51.09 -16.16 22.28
N ARG A 3 50.73 -14.86 22.30
CA ARG A 3 50.20 -14.01 21.20
C ARG A 3 49.05 -14.67 20.41
N SER A 4 47.84 -14.16 20.63
CA SER A 4 46.86 -13.87 19.57
C SER A 4 45.99 -12.69 20.01
N LEU A 5 46.18 -11.54 19.34
CA LEU A 5 45.21 -10.46 19.24
C LEU A 5 44.17 -10.87 18.20
N LEU A 6 42.89 -10.61 18.44
CA LEU A 6 41.89 -10.40 17.40
C LEU A 6 40.95 -9.26 17.81
N LEU A 7 40.81 -8.33 16.88
CA LEU A 7 40.05 -7.08 16.91
C LEU A 7 38.53 -7.31 16.86
N ALA A 8 37.82 -6.39 17.53
CA ALA A 8 36.61 -5.66 17.12
C ALA A 8 35.43 -6.41 16.42
N VAL A 9 34.20 -6.13 16.86
CA VAL A 9 33.22 -5.26 16.17
C VAL A 9 31.85 -5.33 16.87
N LEU A 10 31.37 -4.14 17.25
CA LEU A 10 30.00 -3.60 17.38
C LEU A 10 28.78 -4.52 17.49
N ALA A 11 27.88 -4.16 18.42
CA ALA A 11 26.48 -3.90 18.09
C ALA A 11 25.89 -2.90 19.09
N ALA A 12 25.49 -1.72 18.59
CA ALA A 12 24.66 -0.79 19.35
C ALA A 12 23.24 -1.37 19.46
N LEU A 13 22.68 -1.36 20.66
CA LEU A 13 21.25 -1.58 20.90
C LEU A 13 20.50 -0.29 20.57
N ALA A 14 19.63 -0.31 19.57
CA ALA A 14 18.56 0.68 19.43
C ALA A 14 17.43 0.18 18.52
N GLY A 15 16.22 0.11 19.08
CA GLY A 15 14.97 0.41 18.36
C GLY A 15 14.22 -0.75 17.71
N LEU A 16 13.44 -1.48 18.51
CA LEU A 16 12.25 -2.18 18.02
C LEU A 16 11.19 -1.15 17.63
N GLY A 17 10.65 -1.22 16.40
CA GLY A 17 9.54 -0.34 16.01
C GLY A 17 9.26 -0.25 14.50
N ALA A 18 9.43 -1.32 13.75
CA ALA A 18 8.75 -1.49 12.47
C ALA A 18 8.05 -2.84 12.56
N GLY A 19 6.71 -2.85 12.47
CA GLY A 19 5.96 -4.10 12.39
C GLY A 19 6.50 -4.91 11.21
N ALA A 20 7.28 -5.94 11.51
CA ALA A 20 7.74 -6.86 10.49
C ALA A 20 6.50 -7.55 9.93
N ARG A 21 6.10 -7.17 8.70
CA ARG A 21 5.06 -7.88 7.97
C ARG A 21 5.48 -9.34 7.85
N ALA A 22 4.56 -10.26 8.14
CA ALA A 22 4.78 -11.67 7.86
C ALA A 22 5.08 -11.81 6.36
N GLN A 23 6.15 -12.54 6.02
CA GLN A 23 6.51 -12.81 4.63
C GLN A 23 5.41 -13.68 4.03
N GLU A 24 4.52 -13.09 3.24
CA GLU A 24 3.54 -13.84 2.44
C GLU A 24 4.26 -14.71 1.40
N PRO A 25 3.66 -15.85 0.99
CA PRO A 25 4.19 -16.61 -0.13
C PRO A 25 4.38 -15.69 -1.34
N ALA A 26 5.57 -15.75 -1.94
CA ALA A 26 5.89 -14.93 -3.10
C ALA A 26 4.85 -15.15 -4.21
N GLY A 27 4.21 -14.06 -4.67
CA GLY A 27 3.25 -14.10 -5.76
C GLY A 27 1.77 -14.20 -5.36
N SER A 28 1.39 -14.07 -4.08
CA SER A 28 -0.03 -13.92 -3.70
C SER A 28 -0.22 -13.01 -2.49
N CYS A 29 -1.20 -12.12 -2.56
CA CYS A 29 -1.64 -11.23 -1.47
C CYS A 29 -2.60 -11.96 -0.53
N THR A 30 -2.46 -11.79 0.79
CA THR A 30 -3.48 -12.20 1.78
C THR A 30 -4.10 -10.98 2.44
N GLY A 31 -5.42 -10.85 2.32
CA GLY A 31 -6.16 -9.71 2.85
C GLY A 31 -6.26 -9.77 4.38
N ASP A 32 -6.26 -8.60 5.01
CA ASP A 32 -6.50 -8.45 6.45
C ASP A 32 -7.24 -7.13 6.75
N GLY A 33 -7.31 -6.73 8.03
CA GLY A 33 -8.02 -5.53 8.44
C GLY A 33 -7.49 -4.22 7.83
N THR A 34 -6.26 -4.19 7.29
CA THR A 34 -5.64 -2.99 6.70
C THR A 34 -5.10 -3.21 5.28
N THR A 35 -5.37 -4.38 4.70
CA THR A 35 -4.85 -4.79 3.39
C THR A 35 -5.98 -5.27 2.49
N LEU A 36 -6.13 -4.63 1.33
CA LEU A 36 -6.96 -5.17 0.24
C LEU A 36 -6.08 -6.04 -0.68
N CYS A 37 -6.65 -7.16 -1.12
CA CYS A 37 -6.10 -7.97 -2.20
C CYS A 37 -7.05 -7.93 -3.39
N LEU A 38 -6.59 -7.39 -4.52
CA LEU A 38 -7.41 -7.10 -5.70
C LEU A 38 -6.87 -7.84 -6.94
N ASN A 39 -7.75 -8.08 -7.92
CA ASN A 39 -7.53 -8.91 -9.11
C ASN A 39 -6.95 -10.28 -8.75
N GLU A 40 -7.77 -11.15 -8.18
CA GLU A 40 -7.38 -12.54 -7.88
C GLU A 40 -6.11 -12.61 -7.02
N ASP A 41 -6.06 -11.77 -5.99
CA ASP A 41 -4.96 -11.68 -5.01
C ASP A 41 -3.60 -11.24 -5.57
N ARG A 42 -3.58 -10.63 -6.77
CA ARG A 42 -2.35 -10.09 -7.37
C ARG A 42 -1.92 -8.75 -6.81
N PHE A 43 -2.86 -7.85 -6.51
CA PHE A 43 -2.53 -6.49 -6.07
C PHE A 43 -2.80 -6.32 -4.58
N ARG A 44 -1.73 -6.08 -3.81
CA ARG A 44 -1.82 -5.66 -2.41
C ARG A 44 -2.00 -4.15 -2.37
N VAL A 45 -3.02 -3.68 -1.65
CA VAL A 45 -3.21 -2.26 -1.37
C VAL A 45 -3.22 -2.00 0.12
N ALA A 46 -2.41 -1.05 0.56
CA ALA A 46 -2.42 -0.52 1.92
C ALA A 46 -2.52 1.02 1.89
N VAL A 47 -3.14 1.59 2.91
CA VAL A 47 -3.26 3.04 3.05
C VAL A 47 -2.72 3.47 4.41
N ARG A 48 -2.01 4.59 4.44
CA ARG A 48 -1.70 5.34 5.67
C ARG A 48 -2.29 6.72 5.61
N TRP A 49 -2.70 7.22 6.77
CA TRP A 49 -3.24 8.56 6.91
C TRP A 49 -2.54 9.33 8.04
N GLU A 50 -2.53 10.65 7.93
CA GLU A 50 -2.17 11.58 9.00
C GLU A 50 -3.12 12.77 9.02
N ASN A 51 -3.34 13.35 10.21
CA ASN A 51 -4.19 14.52 10.38
C ASN A 51 -3.41 15.76 10.85
N ALA A 52 -4.06 16.92 10.87
CA ALA A 52 -3.45 18.19 11.26
C ALA A 52 -3.01 18.26 12.75
N ALA A 53 -3.49 17.34 13.59
CA ALA A 53 -3.04 17.21 14.98
C ALA A 53 -1.76 16.36 15.12
N GLY A 54 -1.26 15.78 14.02
CA GLY A 54 -0.10 14.89 14.00
C GLY A 54 -0.43 13.45 14.40
N GLU A 55 -1.72 13.09 14.47
CA GLU A 55 -2.13 11.69 14.63
C GLU A 55 -2.07 10.99 13.28
N SER A 56 -1.70 9.72 13.28
CA SER A 56 -1.60 8.90 12.06
C SER A 56 -1.97 7.45 12.33
N GLY A 57 -2.26 6.72 11.26
CA GLY A 57 -2.61 5.30 11.35
C GLY A 57 -2.71 4.62 9.99
N ASP A 58 -2.92 3.31 10.02
CA ASP A 58 -3.25 2.54 8.82
C ASP A 58 -4.75 2.68 8.52
N GLY A 59 -5.08 2.82 7.25
CA GLY A 59 -6.45 2.75 6.76
C GLY A 59 -7.01 1.34 6.93
N GLN A 60 -8.29 1.27 7.27
CA GLN A 60 -8.97 0.03 7.55
C GLN A 60 -9.73 -0.43 6.30
N ALA A 61 -9.39 -1.62 5.82
CA ALA A 61 -9.76 -2.13 4.51
C ALA A 61 -11.14 -2.80 4.51
N ALA A 62 -11.92 -2.52 3.47
CA ALA A 62 -13.16 -3.25 3.18
C ALA A 62 -13.28 -3.51 1.68
N GLN A 63 -13.37 -4.78 1.30
CA GLN A 63 -13.50 -5.18 -0.10
C GLN A 63 -14.94 -5.04 -0.58
N LEU A 64 -15.13 -4.49 -1.79
CA LEU A 64 -16.45 -4.37 -2.44
C LEU A 64 -16.64 -5.42 -3.54
N THR A 65 -15.63 -5.59 -4.38
CA THR A 65 -15.57 -6.55 -5.49
C THR A 65 -14.16 -7.14 -5.57
N GLY A 66 -13.93 -8.08 -6.50
CA GLY A 66 -12.59 -8.63 -6.73
C GLY A 66 -11.56 -7.59 -7.18
N ASP A 67 -11.98 -6.44 -7.70
CA ASP A 67 -11.12 -5.40 -8.27
C ASP A 67 -11.24 -4.03 -7.57
N THR A 68 -12.15 -3.89 -6.59
CA THR A 68 -12.50 -2.62 -5.95
C THR A 68 -12.67 -2.80 -4.44
N GLY A 69 -12.22 -1.82 -3.66
CA GLY A 69 -12.49 -1.72 -2.23
C GLY A 69 -12.38 -0.28 -1.74
N TYR A 70 -12.52 -0.10 -0.43
CA TYR A 70 -12.36 1.20 0.21
C TYR A 70 -11.65 1.09 1.55
N PHE A 71 -11.21 2.25 2.03
CA PHE A 71 -10.61 2.44 3.34
C PHE A 71 -11.38 3.49 4.13
N TRP A 72 -11.54 3.22 5.42
CA TRP A 72 -11.97 4.20 6.43
C TRP A 72 -10.85 4.38 7.46
N PHE A 73 -10.84 5.51 8.16
CA PHE A 73 -9.74 5.85 9.07
C PHE A 73 -10.16 5.84 10.54
N PHE A 74 -11.18 6.63 10.89
CA PHE A 74 -11.59 6.83 12.28
C PHE A 74 -12.79 5.97 12.70
N SER A 75 -13.68 5.68 11.76
CA SER A 75 -14.94 4.98 12.02
C SER A 75 -15.43 4.27 10.75
N GLU A 76 -15.93 3.04 10.88
CA GLU A 76 -16.38 2.21 9.75
C GLU A 76 -17.52 2.85 8.93
N ASN A 77 -18.26 3.79 9.52
CA ASN A 77 -19.36 4.49 8.86
C ASN A 77 -18.92 5.75 8.09
N ASN A 78 -17.62 6.08 8.06
CA ASN A 78 -17.07 7.22 7.33
C ASN A 78 -15.97 6.75 6.37
N VAL A 79 -16.34 6.53 5.10
CA VAL A 79 -15.41 6.12 4.05
C VAL A 79 -14.56 7.31 3.61
N GLU A 80 -13.25 7.09 3.47
CA GLU A 80 -12.29 8.15 3.20
C GLU A 80 -11.61 7.98 1.82
N VAL A 81 -11.27 6.75 1.44
CA VAL A 81 -10.61 6.44 0.16
C VAL A 81 -11.28 5.25 -0.50
N VAL A 82 -11.65 5.37 -1.78
CA VAL A 82 -12.08 4.25 -2.64
C VAL A 82 -10.99 3.99 -3.67
N ILE A 83 -10.69 2.72 -3.92
CA ILE A 83 -9.69 2.31 -4.92
C ILE A 83 -10.22 1.17 -5.76
N LYS A 84 -9.85 1.18 -7.04
CA LYS A 84 -9.92 0.01 -7.91
C LYS A 84 -8.59 -0.21 -8.62
N VAL A 85 -8.26 -1.48 -8.84
CA VAL A 85 -7.20 -1.89 -9.76
C VAL A 85 -7.89 -2.69 -10.86
N LEU A 86 -7.75 -2.32 -12.12
CA LEU A 86 -8.43 -3.01 -13.23
C LEU A 86 -7.42 -3.68 -14.16
N ASN A 87 -7.73 -4.89 -14.60
CA ASN A 87 -7.01 -5.55 -15.70
C ASN A 87 -7.36 -4.89 -17.04
N GLY A 88 -6.50 -3.98 -17.49
CA GLY A 88 -6.60 -3.33 -18.80
C GLY A 88 -5.71 -3.97 -19.87
N CYS A 89 -5.17 -5.16 -19.65
CA CYS A 89 -4.16 -5.77 -20.54
C CYS A 89 -4.68 -6.05 -21.96
N GLY A 90 -5.98 -6.21 -22.13
CA GLY A 90 -6.61 -6.37 -23.45
C GLY A 90 -6.86 -5.06 -24.22
N ILE A 91 -6.42 -3.91 -23.70
CA ILE A 91 -6.76 -2.58 -24.23
C ILE A 91 -5.48 -1.77 -24.50
N GLY A 92 -5.34 -1.26 -25.73
CA GLY A 92 -4.24 -0.37 -26.12
C GLY A 92 -2.87 -1.04 -25.95
N ASP A 93 -1.93 -0.32 -25.32
CA ASP A 93 -0.58 -0.83 -25.03
C ASP A 93 -0.55 -1.85 -23.86
N GLY A 94 -1.69 -2.10 -23.21
CA GLY A 94 -1.85 -3.11 -22.16
C GLY A 94 -1.21 -2.72 -20.82
N ALA A 95 -2.04 -2.49 -19.81
CA ALA A 95 -1.56 -2.21 -18.45
C ALA A 95 -2.62 -2.62 -17.42
N TYR A 96 -2.20 -2.79 -16.17
CA TYR A 96 -3.13 -2.68 -15.04
C TYR A 96 -3.34 -1.20 -14.71
N TRP A 97 -4.59 -0.83 -14.48
CA TRP A 97 -4.99 0.55 -14.23
C TRP A 97 -5.34 0.74 -12.76
N VAL A 98 -4.93 1.86 -12.17
CA VAL A 98 -5.27 2.23 -10.80
C VAL A 98 -6.12 3.49 -10.81
N PHE A 99 -7.29 3.44 -10.16
CA PHE A 99 -8.10 4.62 -9.91
C PHE A 99 -8.34 4.77 -8.41
N ILE A 100 -8.15 5.99 -7.91
CA ILE A 100 -8.31 6.32 -6.49
C ILE A 100 -9.18 7.56 -6.39
N GLY A 101 -10.16 7.54 -5.49
CA GLY A 101 -10.92 8.72 -5.10
C GLY A 101 -10.85 8.89 -3.59
N GLY A 102 -10.63 10.11 -3.11
CA GLY A 102 -10.68 10.44 -1.69
C GLY A 102 -11.81 11.41 -1.37
N LEU A 103 -12.36 11.30 -0.16
CA LEU A 103 -13.39 12.18 0.41
C LEU A 103 -12.83 13.05 1.55
N THR A 104 -11.52 13.26 1.53
CA THR A 104 -10.73 13.73 2.67
C THR A 104 -9.72 14.79 2.26
N ASP A 105 -9.31 15.63 3.21
CA ASP A 105 -8.18 16.56 3.09
C ASP A 105 -6.98 16.16 3.98
N LEU A 106 -7.02 14.94 4.52
CA LEU A 106 -5.93 14.35 5.29
C LEU A 106 -4.70 14.06 4.43
N GLY A 107 -3.54 13.96 5.08
CA GLY A 107 -2.37 13.38 4.45
C GLY A 107 -2.65 11.90 4.23
N VAL A 108 -2.54 11.43 2.99
CA VAL A 108 -2.83 10.03 2.64
C VAL A 108 -1.74 9.49 1.76
N GLU A 109 -1.21 8.31 2.11
CA GLU A 109 -0.31 7.53 1.28
C GLU A 109 -1.01 6.22 0.92
N VAL A 110 -1.18 5.95 -0.37
CA VAL A 110 -1.73 4.70 -0.89
C VAL A 110 -0.61 3.93 -1.57
N GLU A 111 -0.27 2.77 -1.04
CA GLU A 111 0.69 1.84 -1.62
C GLU A 111 -0.08 0.73 -2.37
N VAL A 112 0.24 0.56 -3.65
CA VAL A 112 -0.29 -0.53 -4.50
C VAL A 112 0.91 -1.36 -4.96
N GLU A 113 0.95 -2.63 -4.61
CA GLU A 113 2.01 -3.58 -4.99
C GLU A 113 1.44 -4.65 -5.91
N ASP A 114 2.06 -4.82 -7.08
CA ASP A 114 1.92 -6.00 -7.92
C ASP A 114 2.84 -7.11 -7.38
N VAL A 115 2.28 -8.03 -6.59
CA VAL A 115 3.08 -9.03 -5.86
C VAL A 115 3.68 -10.11 -6.78
N GLU A 116 3.15 -10.26 -7.99
CA GLU A 116 3.70 -11.17 -9.00
C GLU A 116 4.95 -10.57 -9.67
N ALA A 117 4.91 -9.26 -9.96
CA ALA A 117 6.01 -8.55 -10.62
C ALA A 117 7.01 -7.91 -9.64
N ALA A 118 6.68 -7.87 -8.35
CA ALA A 118 7.42 -7.14 -7.32
C ALA A 118 7.62 -5.65 -7.67
N GLU A 119 6.59 -5.02 -8.23
CA GLU A 119 6.55 -3.58 -8.54
C GLU A 119 5.56 -2.88 -7.62
N THR A 120 5.92 -1.68 -7.14
CA THR A 120 5.08 -0.88 -6.23
C THR A 120 4.88 0.52 -6.79
N LYS A 121 3.65 1.03 -6.68
CA LYS A 121 3.28 2.44 -6.90
C LYS A 121 2.80 3.04 -5.59
N THR A 122 3.22 4.26 -5.32
CA THR A 122 2.76 5.05 -4.18
C THR A 122 2.06 6.31 -4.69
N TYR A 123 0.84 6.55 -4.23
CA TYR A 123 0.06 7.74 -4.53
C TYR A 123 -0.15 8.54 -3.24
N VAL A 124 0.13 9.84 -3.30
CA VAL A 124 0.12 10.71 -2.11
C VAL A 124 -0.93 11.81 -2.29
N ASN A 125 -1.71 12.04 -1.24
CA ASN A 125 -2.44 13.28 -1.03
C ASN A 125 -1.74 14.07 0.08
N GLU A 126 -1.40 15.33 -0.21
CA GLU A 126 -0.76 16.22 0.75
C GLU A 126 -1.76 16.65 1.85
N LEU A 127 -1.32 16.65 3.11
CA LEU A 127 -2.14 17.09 4.23
C LEU A 127 -2.65 18.53 4.05
N GLY A 128 -3.94 18.73 4.30
CA GLY A 128 -4.65 20.00 4.12
C GLY A 128 -5.05 20.28 2.68
N THR A 129 -4.84 19.34 1.75
CA THR A 129 -5.30 19.43 0.36
C THR A 129 -6.43 18.44 0.14
N LEU A 130 -7.55 18.89 -0.41
CA LEU A 130 -8.65 18.00 -0.80
C LEU A 130 -8.15 16.98 -1.83
N PHE A 131 -8.40 15.70 -1.59
CA PHE A 131 -7.93 14.61 -2.44
C PHE A 131 -8.35 14.81 -3.90
N VAL A 132 -7.36 14.86 -4.80
CA VAL A 132 -7.60 14.91 -6.24
C VAL A 132 -7.65 13.48 -6.79
N PRO A 133 -8.73 13.08 -7.48
CA PRO A 133 -8.85 11.72 -8.00
C PRO A 133 -7.70 11.32 -8.93
N VAL A 134 -7.23 10.08 -8.78
CA VAL A 134 -6.18 9.46 -9.61
C VAL A 134 -6.82 8.61 -10.69
N SER A 135 -6.29 8.68 -11.91
CA SER A 135 -6.66 7.82 -13.05
C SER A 135 -5.40 7.41 -13.80
N ASP A 136 -4.68 6.44 -13.23
CA ASP A 136 -3.42 5.94 -13.78
C ASP A 136 -3.68 4.70 -14.63
N THR A 137 -3.89 4.91 -15.93
CA THR A 137 -4.14 3.83 -16.90
C THR A 137 -2.86 3.20 -17.45
N ALA A 138 -1.71 3.48 -16.84
CA ALA A 138 -0.43 2.90 -17.16
C ALA A 138 0.34 2.49 -15.89
N ALA A 139 -0.40 2.19 -14.80
CA ALA A 139 0.17 1.99 -13.47
C ALA A 139 1.18 0.83 -13.44
N PHE A 140 0.83 -0.32 -14.02
CA PHE A 140 1.75 -1.45 -14.10
C PHE A 140 1.77 -2.04 -15.52
N LEU A 141 2.96 -2.06 -16.13
CA LEU A 141 3.21 -2.61 -17.47
C LEU A 141 3.63 -4.09 -17.38
N THR A 142 2.93 -4.83 -16.53
CA THR A 142 3.26 -6.19 -16.09
C THR A 142 2.23 -7.21 -16.57
N CYS A 143 1.54 -6.89 -17.67
CA CYS A 143 0.60 -7.80 -18.30
C CYS A 143 1.24 -9.16 -18.63
N PRO A 144 0.49 -10.27 -18.52
CA PRO A 144 0.98 -11.61 -18.90
C PRO A 144 1.40 -11.73 -20.37
#